data_AF-A0A1A9BL40-F1
#
_entry.id   AF-A0A1A9BL40-F1
#
_cell.length_a   1.000
_cell.length_b   1.000
_cell.length_c   1.000
_cell.angle_alpha   90.00
_cell.angle_beta   90.00
_cell.angle_gamma   90.00
#
_symmetry.space_group_name_H-M   'P 1'
#
loop_
_entity.id
_entity.type
_entity.pdbx_description
1 polymer ?
#
loop_
_entity_poly.entity_id
_entity_poly.type
_entity_poly.pdbx_seq_one_letter_code
_entity_poly.pdbx_strand_id
1 'polypeptide(L)'
;MVDWAAVEAGWETSFPRDFKEFMAEYGAGAIDDYLTVLLAEPRGGFADGPAYMGMADESRNAEDLWPPGYGKPRLIAWGLDSSADILCWRADGDDPDRWPVVVWSRGGGRWAEYPGGMAEFLCRVFRAEFDRCPLGDSALWGAAAPRFLHNDEERRLWDSGIDPWTGEADPFAGMFGD
;
A
#
# COMPACT_ATOMS: atom_id res chain seq x y z
N MET A 1 10.27 5.40 -12.67
CA MET A 1 9.06 6.09 -13.18
C MET A 1 8.08 5.03 -13.65
N VAL A 2 6.80 5.15 -13.27
CA VAL A 2 5.76 4.17 -13.59
C VAL A 2 5.33 4.29 -15.06
N ASP A 3 5.21 3.16 -15.76
CA ASP A 3 4.57 3.09 -17.07
C ASP A 3 3.05 3.00 -16.91
N TRP A 4 2.40 4.16 -16.79
CA TRP A 4 0.95 4.22 -16.59
C TRP A 4 0.16 3.61 -17.75
N ALA A 5 0.66 3.67 -18.99
CA ALA A 5 -0.05 3.11 -20.14
C ALA A 5 -0.15 1.58 -20.01
N ALA A 6 0.95 0.92 -19.62
CA ALA A 6 0.96 -0.52 -19.36
C ALA A 6 0.10 -0.89 -18.13
N VAL A 7 0.20 -0.12 -17.05
CA VAL A 7 -0.58 -0.34 -15.83
C VAL A 7 -2.09 -0.23 -16.13
N GLU A 8 -2.53 0.88 -16.72
CA GLU A 8 -3.94 1.12 -17.02
C GLU A 8 -4.50 0.12 -18.04
N ALA A 9 -3.69 -0.30 -19.02
CA ALA A 9 -4.08 -1.36 -19.96
C ALA A 9 -4.25 -2.71 -19.25
N GLY A 10 -3.35 -3.08 -18.34
CA GLY A 10 -3.44 -4.34 -17.59
C GLY A 10 -4.62 -4.38 -16.63
N TRP A 11 -4.97 -3.24 -16.02
CA TRP A 11 -6.14 -3.15 -15.16
C TRP A 11 -7.43 -2.88 -15.95
N GLU A 12 -7.38 -2.44 -17.21
CA GLU A 12 -8.55 -1.99 -17.98
C GLU A 12 -9.28 -0.80 -17.32
N THR A 13 -8.52 0.10 -16.68
CA THR A 13 -9.06 1.27 -16.00
C THR A 13 -7.98 2.33 -15.80
N SER A 14 -8.38 3.58 -15.63
CA SER A 14 -7.46 4.62 -15.13
C SER A 14 -7.32 4.56 -13.61
N PHE A 15 -6.27 5.19 -13.07
CA PHE A 15 -6.02 5.24 -11.63
C PHE A 15 -6.34 6.62 -11.04
N PRO A 16 -6.66 6.69 -9.74
CA PRO A 16 -6.85 7.96 -9.03
C PRO A 16 -5.67 8.91 -9.24
N ARG A 17 -5.96 10.18 -9.49
CA ARG A 17 -4.95 11.23 -9.73
C ARG A 17 -3.98 11.36 -8.57
N ASP A 18 -4.48 11.34 -7.35
CA ASP A 18 -3.69 11.51 -6.13
C ASP A 18 -2.62 10.40 -5.98
N PHE A 19 -2.96 9.18 -6.37
CA PHE A 19 -2.01 8.07 -6.42
C PHE A 19 -0.94 8.26 -7.49
N LYS A 20 -1.32 8.72 -8.69
CA LYS A 20 -0.36 9.01 -9.75
C LYS A 20 0.61 10.11 -9.35
N GLU A 21 0.12 11.15 -8.69
CA GLU A 21 0.94 12.24 -8.15
C GLU A 21 1.86 11.74 -7.04
N PHE A 22 1.35 10.92 -6.11
CA PHE A 22 2.18 10.29 -5.07
C PHE A 22 3.30 9.43 -5.67
N MET A 23 2.99 8.60 -6.66
CA MET A 23 3.97 7.76 -7.35
C MET A 23 5.00 8.56 -8.16
N ALA A 24 4.63 9.74 -8.67
CA ALA A 24 5.55 10.62 -9.38
C ALA A 24 6.53 11.33 -8.44
N GLU A 25 6.07 11.72 -7.25
CA GLU A 25 6.87 12.46 -6.27
C GLU A 25 7.69 11.53 -5.37
N TYR A 26 7.04 10.52 -4.79
CA TYR A 26 7.61 9.64 -3.77
C TYR A 26 7.97 8.27 -4.33
N GLY A 27 7.16 7.73 -5.25
CA GLY A 27 7.29 6.36 -5.74
C GLY A 27 6.73 5.31 -4.76
N ALA A 28 7.15 4.07 -4.93
CA ALA A 28 6.81 2.97 -4.01
C ALA A 28 7.79 2.94 -2.83
N GLY A 29 7.31 2.59 -1.66
CA GLY A 29 8.07 2.76 -0.44
C GLY A 29 7.31 2.36 0.80
N ALA A 30 7.85 2.71 1.96
CA ALA A 30 7.20 2.56 3.24
C ALA A 30 7.11 3.88 4.00
N ILE A 31 6.14 3.95 4.91
CA ILE A 31 5.90 5.08 5.81
C ILE A 31 6.10 4.58 7.25
N ASP A 32 7.08 5.16 7.94
CA ASP A 32 7.52 4.80 9.31
C ASP A 32 7.67 3.29 9.56
N ASP A 33 8.25 2.55 8.59
CA ASP A 33 8.40 1.08 8.63
C ASP A 33 7.08 0.30 8.85
N TYR A 34 5.95 0.99 8.70
CA TYR A 34 4.66 0.48 9.14
C TYR A 34 3.71 0.24 7.97
N LEU A 35 3.58 1.21 7.06
CA LEU A 35 2.70 1.12 5.91
C LEU A 35 3.50 1.12 4.62
N THR A 36 3.43 0.04 3.87
CA THR A 36 3.99 -0.06 2.52
C THR A 36 3.00 0.48 1.49
N VAL A 37 3.48 1.37 0.63
CA VAL A 37 2.80 1.79 -0.60
C VAL A 37 3.35 0.95 -1.75
N LEU A 38 2.49 0.12 -2.33
CA LEU A 38 2.83 -0.86 -3.36
C LEU A 38 3.17 -0.17 -4.68
N LEU A 39 4.16 -0.70 -5.40
CA LEU A 39 4.47 -0.25 -6.75
C LEU A 39 3.26 -0.45 -7.67
N ALA A 40 2.95 0.57 -8.46
CA ALA A 40 1.94 0.46 -9.51
C ALA A 40 2.43 -0.50 -10.60
N GLU A 41 1.75 -1.65 -10.74
CA GLU A 41 2.09 -2.70 -11.69
C GLU A 41 0.86 -3.13 -12.49
N PRO A 42 1.00 -3.59 -13.74
CA PRO A 42 -0.12 -4.13 -14.51
C PRO A 42 -0.69 -5.41 -13.86
N ARG A 43 -2.01 -5.61 -13.93
CA ARG A 43 -2.63 -6.87 -13.48
C ARG A 43 -2.06 -8.04 -14.27
N GLY A 44 -1.56 -9.06 -13.58
CA GLY A 44 -0.95 -10.24 -14.22
C GLY A 44 0.49 -10.03 -14.72
N GLY A 45 1.10 -8.87 -14.42
CA GLY A 45 2.55 -8.70 -14.51
C GLY A 45 3.27 -9.51 -13.43
N PHE A 46 4.49 -9.94 -13.72
CA PHE A 46 5.41 -10.41 -12.69
C PHE A 46 6.22 -9.20 -12.22
N ALA A 47 6.12 -8.84 -10.94
CA ALA A 47 7.05 -7.87 -10.36
C ALA A 47 8.46 -8.47 -10.33
N ASP A 48 9.48 -7.68 -10.66
CA ASP A 48 10.86 -7.98 -10.28
C ASP A 48 11.00 -7.74 -8.76
N GLY A 49 10.51 -8.69 -7.96
CA GLY A 49 10.48 -8.65 -6.50
C GLY A 49 10.04 -10.00 -5.93
N PRO A 50 10.13 -10.22 -4.60
CA PRO A 50 9.60 -11.44 -4.00
C PRO A 50 8.12 -11.57 -4.37
N ALA A 51 7.75 -12.73 -4.95
CA ALA A 51 6.50 -13.01 -5.66
C ALA A 51 5.21 -13.01 -4.80
N TYR A 52 5.19 -12.27 -3.69
CA TYR A 52 4.18 -12.39 -2.64
C TYR A 52 3.68 -11.05 -2.06
N MET A 53 4.04 -9.89 -2.64
CA MET A 53 3.67 -8.58 -2.09
C MET A 53 3.44 -7.50 -3.17
N GLY A 54 3.06 -7.89 -4.39
CA GLY A 54 2.76 -6.97 -5.49
C GLY A 54 1.31 -6.46 -5.46
N MET A 55 1.05 -5.30 -6.06
CA MET A 55 -0.29 -4.73 -6.19
C MET A 55 -1.29 -5.73 -6.83
N ALA A 56 -0.91 -6.47 -7.85
CA ALA A 56 -1.77 -7.44 -8.52
C ALA A 56 -2.08 -8.65 -7.64
N ASP A 57 -1.10 -9.15 -6.89
CA ASP A 57 -1.28 -10.29 -6.00
C ASP A 57 -2.12 -9.92 -4.78
N GLU A 58 -1.87 -8.76 -4.18
CA GLU A 58 -2.68 -8.29 -3.04
C GLU A 58 -4.09 -7.91 -3.43
N SER A 59 -4.30 -7.43 -4.66
CA SER A 59 -5.65 -7.25 -5.19
C SER A 59 -6.39 -8.58 -5.32
N ARG A 60 -5.72 -9.63 -5.79
CA ARG A 60 -6.30 -10.98 -5.85
C ARG A 60 -6.61 -11.51 -4.45
N ASN A 61 -5.69 -11.34 -3.51
CA ASN A 61 -5.86 -11.72 -2.11
C ASN A 61 -7.07 -11.01 -1.48
N ALA A 62 -7.18 -9.70 -1.69
CA ALA A 62 -8.33 -8.90 -1.26
C ALA A 62 -9.66 -9.38 -1.88
N GLU A 63 -9.68 -9.66 -3.19
CA GLU A 63 -10.85 -10.21 -3.89
C GLU A 63 -11.24 -11.60 -3.35
N ASP A 64 -10.27 -12.47 -3.04
CA ASP A 64 -10.49 -13.82 -2.49
C ASP A 64 -10.97 -13.78 -1.02
N LEU A 65 -10.52 -12.79 -0.25
CA LEU A 65 -10.96 -12.53 1.13
C LEU A 65 -12.33 -11.85 1.20
N TRP A 66 -12.86 -11.37 0.08
CA TRP A 66 -14.15 -10.70 0.07
C TRP A 66 -15.28 -11.67 0.45
N PRO A 67 -16.20 -11.29 1.38
CA PRO A 67 -17.15 -12.24 1.93
C PRO A 67 -18.10 -12.82 0.86
N PRO A 68 -18.32 -14.16 0.86
CA PRO A 68 -19.26 -14.77 -0.06
C PRO A 68 -20.70 -14.30 0.22
N GLY A 69 -21.50 -14.17 -0.84
CA GLY A 69 -22.90 -13.71 -0.74
C GLY A 69 -23.08 -12.19 -0.75
N TYR A 70 -22.00 -11.44 -0.69
CA TYR A 70 -21.96 -10.02 -1.06
C TYR A 70 -21.51 -9.94 -2.52
N GLY A 71 -21.86 -8.86 -3.24
CA GLY A 71 -21.40 -8.65 -4.61
C GLY A 71 -19.88 -8.80 -4.72
N LYS A 72 -19.35 -9.06 -5.93
CA LYS A 72 -17.92 -9.17 -6.17
C LYS A 72 -17.37 -7.82 -6.62
N PRO A 73 -16.89 -6.96 -5.72
CA PRO A 73 -16.30 -5.69 -6.13
C PRO A 73 -14.99 -5.96 -6.87
N ARG A 74 -14.61 -5.00 -7.71
CA ARG A 74 -13.27 -4.91 -8.24
C ARG A 74 -12.39 -4.19 -7.23
N LEU A 75 -11.42 -4.89 -6.66
CA LEU A 75 -10.50 -4.33 -5.66
C LEU A 75 -9.12 -4.17 -6.27
N ILE A 76 -8.50 -3.01 -6.02
CA ILE A 76 -7.13 -2.73 -6.44
C ILE A 76 -6.34 -2.33 -5.20
N ALA A 77 -5.48 -3.22 -4.73
CA ALA A 77 -4.60 -2.99 -3.58
C ALA A 77 -3.54 -1.94 -3.92
N TRP A 78 -3.32 -1.01 -3.00
CA TRP A 78 -2.29 0.02 -3.12
C TRP A 78 -1.38 0.07 -1.90
N GLY A 79 -1.77 -0.57 -0.80
CA GLY A 79 -0.95 -0.62 0.40
C GLY A 79 -1.22 -1.82 1.29
N LEU A 80 -0.23 -2.09 2.13
CA LEU A 80 -0.23 -3.10 3.17
C LEU A 80 0.35 -2.47 4.44
N ASP A 81 -0.22 -2.78 5.60
CA ASP A 81 0.44 -2.43 6.86
C ASP A 81 1.17 -3.64 7.48
N SER A 82 2.02 -3.39 8.47
CA SER A 82 2.76 -4.42 9.21
C SER A 82 1.87 -5.38 10.01
N SER A 83 0.58 -5.06 10.17
CA SER A 83 -0.44 -5.95 10.74
C SER A 83 -1.05 -6.89 9.69
N ALA A 84 -0.56 -6.83 8.46
CA ALA A 84 -1.06 -7.53 7.28
C ALA A 84 -2.52 -7.19 6.96
N ASP A 85 -2.93 -5.95 7.25
CA ASP A 85 -4.15 -5.37 6.70
C ASP A 85 -3.90 -4.97 5.24
N ILE A 86 -4.91 -5.13 4.39
CA ILE A 86 -4.83 -4.80 2.96
C ILE A 86 -5.65 -3.56 2.70
N LEU A 87 -5.03 -2.56 2.07
CA LEU A 87 -5.66 -1.31 1.68
C LEU A 87 -5.88 -1.31 0.17
N CYS A 88 -7.13 -1.18 -0.24
CA CYS A 88 -7.53 -1.18 -1.65
C CYS A 88 -8.35 0.06 -1.99
N TRP A 89 -8.46 0.36 -3.27
CA TRP A 89 -9.63 1.07 -3.80
C TRP A 89 -10.72 0.08 -4.17
N ARG A 90 -11.99 0.45 -3.93
CA ARG A 90 -13.12 -0.24 -4.55
C ARG A 90 -13.43 0.39 -5.92
N ALA A 91 -12.89 -0.24 -6.96
CA ALA A 91 -12.84 0.25 -8.34
C ALA A 91 -14.07 -0.13 -9.18
N ASP A 92 -15.26 0.02 -8.59
CA ASP A 92 -16.55 -0.34 -9.23
C ASP A 92 -17.17 0.82 -10.02
N GLY A 93 -16.70 2.06 -9.81
CA GLY A 93 -17.23 3.26 -10.47
C GLY A 93 -16.41 3.70 -11.69
N ASP A 94 -17.02 4.45 -12.60
CA ASP A 94 -16.36 4.94 -13.83
C ASP A 94 -15.31 6.04 -13.59
N ASP A 95 -15.37 6.71 -12.42
CA ASP A 95 -14.49 7.81 -12.06
C ASP A 95 -13.51 7.38 -10.95
N PRO A 96 -12.23 7.12 -11.27
CA PRO A 96 -11.24 6.68 -10.28
C PRO A 96 -10.99 7.68 -9.16
N ASP A 97 -11.13 8.99 -9.42
CA ASP A 97 -10.93 10.03 -8.40
C ASP A 97 -12.02 9.97 -7.31
N ARG A 98 -13.06 9.15 -7.50
CA ARG A 98 -14.16 8.95 -6.55
C ARG A 98 -14.19 7.56 -5.94
N TRP A 99 -13.22 6.68 -6.26
CA TRP A 99 -13.17 5.36 -5.64
C TRP A 99 -12.86 5.49 -4.14
N PRO A 100 -13.69 4.88 -3.26
CA PRO A 100 -13.40 4.89 -1.84
C PRO A 100 -12.24 3.94 -1.53
N VAL A 101 -11.50 4.25 -0.47
CA VAL A 101 -10.57 3.31 0.15
C VAL A 101 -11.38 2.26 0.92
N VAL A 102 -11.05 1.00 0.73
CA VAL A 102 -11.53 -0.12 1.55
C VAL A 102 -10.36 -0.80 2.21
N VAL A 103 -10.50 -1.11 3.50
CA VAL A 103 -9.47 -1.76 4.30
C VAL A 103 -9.99 -3.09 4.78
N TRP A 104 -9.25 -4.16 4.48
CA TRP A 104 -9.39 -5.44 5.14
C TRP A 104 -8.53 -5.45 6.40
N SER A 105 -9.15 -5.56 7.56
CA SER A 105 -8.42 -5.76 8.80
C SER A 105 -8.24 -7.25 9.06
N ARG A 106 -7.00 -7.73 9.02
CA ARG A 106 -6.65 -9.13 9.29
C ARG A 106 -6.87 -9.46 10.76
N GLY A 107 -6.40 -8.60 11.67
CA GLY A 107 -6.61 -8.79 13.11
C GLY A 107 -8.08 -8.72 13.51
N GLY A 108 -8.86 -7.87 12.82
CA GLY A 108 -10.28 -7.67 13.08
C GLY A 108 -11.23 -8.60 12.31
N GLY A 109 -10.76 -9.30 11.28
CA GLY A 109 -11.56 -10.13 10.39
C GLY A 109 -12.72 -9.37 9.72
N ARG A 110 -12.54 -8.09 9.41
CA ARG A 110 -13.63 -7.23 8.89
C ARG A 110 -13.16 -6.26 7.82
N TRP A 111 -14.08 -5.92 6.93
CA TRP A 111 -13.93 -4.84 5.95
C TRP A 111 -14.47 -3.53 6.52
N ALA A 112 -13.82 -2.42 6.17
CA ALA A 112 -14.31 -1.07 6.39
C ALA A 112 -14.09 -0.22 5.14
N GLU A 113 -15.00 0.72 4.88
CA GLU A 113 -14.95 1.62 3.74
C GLU A 113 -14.84 3.06 4.19
N TYR A 114 -14.01 3.82 3.48
CA TYR A 114 -13.68 5.21 3.77
C TYR A 114 -13.82 6.03 2.48
N PRO A 115 -14.73 7.01 2.43
CA PRO A 115 -14.82 7.93 1.30
C PRO A 115 -13.53 8.74 1.15
N GLY A 116 -13.17 9.02 -0.11
CA GLY A 116 -11.95 9.75 -0.47
C GLY A 116 -10.88 8.86 -1.08
N GLY A 117 -9.92 9.50 -1.75
CA GLY A 117 -8.76 8.84 -2.37
C GLY A 117 -7.68 8.43 -1.36
N MET A 118 -6.59 7.87 -1.87
CA MET A 118 -5.47 7.39 -1.04
C MET A 118 -4.83 8.52 -0.24
N ALA A 119 -4.52 9.65 -0.88
CA ALA A 119 -3.82 10.75 -0.23
C ALA A 119 -4.66 11.39 0.88
N GLU A 120 -5.97 11.54 0.64
CA GLU A 120 -6.91 12.01 1.66
C GLU A 120 -6.97 11.03 2.84
N PHE A 121 -7.09 9.73 2.57
CA PHE A 121 -7.11 8.70 3.60
C PHE A 121 -5.85 8.75 4.48
N LEU A 122 -4.66 8.79 3.88
CA LEU A 122 -3.38 8.90 4.62
C LEU A 122 -3.32 10.17 5.46
N CYS A 123 -3.69 11.31 4.85
CA CYS A 123 -3.77 12.60 5.54
C CYS A 123 -4.65 12.55 6.78
N ARG A 124 -5.81 11.89 6.70
CA ARG A 124 -6.75 11.75 7.83
C ARG A 124 -6.23 10.78 8.89
N VAL A 125 -5.51 9.72 8.50
CA VAL A 125 -4.80 8.84 9.45
C VAL A 125 -3.77 9.61 10.25
N PHE A 126 -2.89 10.36 9.58
CA PHE A 126 -1.81 11.14 10.22
C PHE A 126 -2.35 12.22 11.15
N ARG A 127 -3.56 12.73 10.87
CA ARG A 127 -4.24 13.73 11.72
C ARG A 127 -5.21 13.12 12.74
N ALA A 128 -5.36 11.80 12.77
CA ALA A 128 -6.32 11.09 13.61
C ALA A 128 -7.79 11.56 13.42
N GLU A 129 -8.22 11.75 12.17
CA GLU A 129 -9.52 12.36 11.79
C GLU A 129 -10.63 11.33 11.44
N PHE A 130 -10.48 10.07 11.84
CA PHE A 130 -11.57 9.09 11.83
C PHE A 130 -12.00 8.75 13.27
N ASP A 131 -13.23 8.26 13.44
CA ASP A 131 -13.77 7.88 14.76
C ASP A 131 -12.95 6.79 15.46
N ARG A 132 -12.23 5.97 14.69
CA ARG A 132 -11.31 4.92 15.14
C ARG A 132 -10.15 4.78 14.16
N CYS A 133 -9.01 4.27 14.62
CA CYS A 133 -7.89 3.97 13.73
C CYS A 133 -8.34 2.96 12.64
N PRO A 134 -8.12 3.26 11.35
CA PRO A 134 -8.50 2.38 10.26
C PRO A 134 -7.47 1.28 9.99
N LEU A 135 -6.26 1.39 10.55
CA LEU A 135 -5.14 0.45 10.37
C LEU A 135 -5.06 -0.54 11.54
N GLY A 136 -4.23 -1.58 11.40
CA GLY A 136 -4.09 -2.64 12.40
C GLY A 136 -3.45 -2.22 13.72
N ASP A 137 -2.70 -1.11 13.71
CA ASP A 137 -2.05 -0.45 14.85
C ASP A 137 -2.17 1.08 14.70
N SER A 138 -1.86 1.78 15.78
CA SER A 138 -1.83 3.22 15.96
C SER A 138 -0.50 3.89 15.59
N ALA A 139 0.48 3.18 15.02
CA ALA A 139 1.80 3.72 14.70
C ALA A 139 1.76 5.02 13.86
N LEU A 140 0.87 5.07 12.85
CA LEU A 140 0.65 6.26 12.01
C LEU A 140 -0.50 7.15 12.49
N TRP A 141 -1.23 6.75 13.52
CA TRP A 141 -2.44 7.43 13.98
C TRP A 141 -2.10 8.69 14.77
N GLY A 142 -2.34 9.87 14.17
CA GLY A 142 -1.93 11.13 14.77
C GLY A 142 -0.43 11.43 14.64
N ALA A 143 0.28 10.73 13.73
CA ALA A 143 1.69 10.96 13.47
C ALA A 143 1.91 12.36 12.87
N ALA A 144 2.63 13.23 13.61
CA ALA A 144 2.81 14.63 13.23
C ALA A 144 3.74 14.84 12.01
N ALA A 145 4.69 13.93 11.80
CA ALA A 145 5.67 14.01 10.73
C ALA A 145 6.12 12.60 10.31
N PRO A 146 5.23 11.81 9.69
CA PRO A 146 5.59 10.48 9.23
C PRO A 146 6.67 10.56 8.16
N ARG A 147 7.68 9.68 8.26
CA ARG A 147 8.77 9.61 7.31
C ARG A 147 8.45 8.60 6.21
N PHE A 148 8.59 9.03 4.97
CA PHE A 148 8.56 8.15 3.81
C PHE A 148 9.98 7.72 3.43
N LEU A 149 10.13 6.45 3.04
CA LEU A 149 11.36 5.91 2.46
C LEU A 149 11.04 5.16 1.17
N HIS A 150 11.70 5.53 0.08
CA HIS A 150 11.54 4.87 -1.21
C HIS A 150 12.22 3.50 -1.20
N ASN A 151 11.63 2.50 -1.86
CA ASN A 151 12.12 1.11 -1.88
C ASN A 151 13.59 0.98 -2.31
N ASP A 152 14.03 1.75 -3.31
CA ASP A 152 15.43 1.68 -3.77
C ASP A 152 16.40 2.21 -2.71
N GLU A 153 16.00 3.22 -1.93
CA GLU A 153 16.83 3.77 -0.87
C GLU A 153 16.85 2.85 0.35
N GLU A 154 15.70 2.28 0.71
CA GLU A 154 15.61 1.26 1.75
C GLU A 154 16.51 0.06 1.45
N ARG A 155 16.43 -0.48 0.23
CA ARG A 155 17.30 -1.57 -0.22
C ARG A 155 18.78 -1.17 -0.20
N ARG A 156 19.11 0.04 -0.66
CA ARG A 156 20.49 0.54 -0.64
C ARG A 156 21.06 0.60 0.78
N LEU A 157 20.27 1.02 1.76
CA LEU A 157 20.67 1.10 3.17
C LEU A 157 20.90 -0.29 3.76
N TRP A 158 19.96 -1.22 3.55
CA TRP A 158 20.13 -2.63 3.94
C TRP A 158 21.37 -3.28 3.30
N ASP A 159 21.58 -3.12 2.00
CA ASP A 159 22.75 -3.65 1.27
C ASP A 159 24.08 -3.09 1.81
N SER A 160 24.04 -1.91 2.46
CA SER A 160 25.17 -1.28 3.14
C SER A 160 25.31 -1.66 4.62
N GLY A 161 24.47 -2.56 5.13
CA GLY A 161 24.46 -2.99 6.54
C GLY A 161 23.96 -1.92 7.50
N ILE A 162 23.10 -1.01 7.05
CA ILE A 162 22.51 0.06 7.85
C ILE A 162 20.99 -0.16 7.89
N ASP A 163 20.42 -0.17 9.09
CA ASP A 163 18.98 -0.17 9.26
C ASP A 163 18.41 1.18 8.75
N PRO A 164 17.53 1.16 7.75
CA PRO A 164 16.99 2.37 7.13
C PRO A 164 16.13 3.22 8.05
N TRP A 165 15.56 2.60 9.07
CA TRP A 165 14.60 3.23 9.96
C TRP A 165 15.27 3.75 11.24
N THR A 166 16.32 3.11 11.73
CA THR A 166 17.05 3.56 12.91
C THR A 166 18.37 4.28 12.58
N GLY A 167 18.96 4.01 11.41
CA GLY A 167 20.30 4.46 11.04
C GLY A 167 21.44 3.71 11.76
N GLU A 168 21.09 2.70 12.56
CA GLU A 168 22.05 1.86 13.26
C GLU A 168 22.60 0.76 12.34
N ALA A 169 23.65 0.06 12.77
CA ALA A 169 24.14 -1.09 12.02
C ALA A 169 23.07 -2.19 12.02
N ASP A 170 22.79 -2.77 10.86
CA ASP A 170 21.88 -3.90 10.73
C ASP A 170 22.38 -5.05 11.62
N PRO A 171 21.63 -5.45 12.66
CA PRO A 171 22.05 -6.51 13.57
C PRO A 171 22.17 -7.87 12.88
N PHE A 172 21.61 -8.04 11.68
CA PHE A 172 21.65 -9.26 10.87
C PHE A 172 22.67 -9.22 9.74
N ALA A 173 23.39 -8.11 9.55
CA ALA A 173 24.40 -7.99 8.50
C ALA A 173 25.47 -9.09 8.63
N GLY A 174 25.61 -9.91 7.57
CA GLY A 174 26.60 -11.00 7.52
C GLY A 174 26.28 -12.24 8.34
N MET A 175 25.11 -12.34 8.99
CA MET A 175 24.70 -13.57 9.70
C MET A 175 24.24 -14.71 8.77
N PHE A 176 23.97 -14.40 7.51
CA PHE A 176 23.56 -15.35 6.48
C PHE A 176 24.52 -15.32 5.27
N GLY A 177 25.82 -15.53 5.50
CA GLY A 177 26.79 -15.90 4.46
C GLY A 177 27.76 -16.96 5.02
N ASP A 178 28.17 -18.00 4.29
CA ASP A 178 28.03 -18.32 2.84
C ASP A 178 27.00 -19.43 2.52
#